data_AF-A0A0Q4N0R6-F1
#
_entry.id   AF-A0A0Q4N0R6-F1
#
_cell.length_a   1.000
_cell.length_b   1.000
_cell.length_c   1.000
_cell.angle_alpha   90.00
_cell.angle_beta   90.00
_cell.angle_gamma   90.00
#
_symmetry.space_group_name_H-M   'P 1'
#
loop_
_entity.id
_entity.type
_entity.pdbx_description
1 polymer ?
#
loop_
_entity_poly.entity_id
_entity_poly.type
_entity_poly.pdbx_seq_one_letter_code
_entity_poly.pdbx_strand_id
1 'polypeptide(L)'
;MSHLKQFSYIIKDTDFKKGPHVSVVEIQSHPFQHPKELIGFVNQNGVLKVHGIIDENQPKVINEFVLVGTGATIPDDMIERLYRIDSVLIGDGQYGYHAYILLDPRGIPEAGSDVGLIPKFKLSITYNPDADEDEKDELVELIAQFCGQHKGVVRYHPEAGGADQVEIHGYTDSFRQDQAFHNFMGQLYKSSVIDDVNLTKAV
;
A
#
# COMPACT_ATOMS: atom_id res chain seq x y z
N MET A 1 11.15 -13.30 20.96
CA MET A 1 12.30 -12.53 20.43
C MET A 1 11.75 -11.40 19.57
N SER A 2 12.26 -10.18 19.70
CA SER A 2 11.80 -9.05 18.88
C SER A 2 12.22 -9.29 17.41
N HIS A 3 11.26 -9.25 16.49
CA HIS A 3 11.46 -9.42 15.04
C HIS A 3 11.83 -8.12 14.33
N LEU A 4 11.87 -7.02 15.09
CA LEU A 4 12.18 -5.69 14.60
C LEU A 4 13.68 -5.47 14.58
N LYS A 5 14.22 -5.06 13.42
CA LYS A 5 15.63 -4.71 13.26
C LYS A 5 15.81 -3.33 12.68
N GLN A 6 16.93 -2.70 13.06
CA GLN A 6 17.37 -1.47 12.43
C GLN A 6 17.93 -1.78 11.04
N PHE A 7 17.47 -1.02 10.06
CA PHE A 7 17.91 -1.08 8.68
C PHE A 7 18.64 0.21 8.30
N SER A 8 19.64 0.07 7.43
CA SER A 8 20.37 1.19 6.83
C SER A 8 20.72 0.82 5.39
N TYR A 9 20.48 1.75 4.47
CA TYR A 9 20.89 1.62 3.07
C TYR A 9 21.58 2.89 2.59
N ILE A 10 22.67 2.71 1.82
CA ILE A 10 23.45 3.81 1.24
C ILE A 10 22.89 4.10 -0.16
N ILE A 11 22.38 5.31 -0.36
CA ILE A 11 21.92 5.79 -1.66
C ILE A 11 23.16 6.22 -2.44
N LYS A 12 23.39 5.61 -3.60
CA LYS A 12 24.61 5.87 -4.37
C LYS A 12 24.45 7.16 -5.17
N ASP A 13 25.56 7.84 -5.43
CA ASP A 13 25.60 9.03 -6.29
C ASP A 13 25.14 8.76 -7.73
N THR A 14 25.12 7.49 -8.17
CA THR A 14 24.51 7.09 -9.45
C THR A 14 22.99 7.23 -9.46
N ASP A 15 22.38 7.25 -8.27
CA ASP A 15 20.94 7.17 -8.08
C ASP A 15 20.31 8.57 -7.91
N PHE A 16 21.12 9.63 -7.82
CA PHE A 16 20.65 11.03 -7.77
C PHE A 16 21.54 12.01 -8.54
N LYS A 17 20.94 13.05 -9.12
CA LYS A 17 21.65 14.13 -9.86
C LYS A 17 21.92 15.32 -8.93
N LYS A 18 22.63 16.34 -9.41
CA LYS A 18 22.74 17.63 -8.68
C LYS A 18 21.83 18.66 -9.36
N GLY A 19 21.10 19.45 -8.58
CA GLY A 19 20.17 20.47 -9.08
C GLY A 19 18.70 20.03 -9.08
N PRO A 20 17.80 20.77 -9.78
CA PRO A 20 16.37 20.50 -9.79
C PRO A 20 16.06 19.24 -10.60
N HIS A 21 16.00 18.10 -9.91
CA HIS A 21 15.64 16.83 -10.51
C HIS A 21 14.79 16.00 -9.56
N VAL A 22 14.08 15.04 -10.13
CA VAL A 22 13.39 13.97 -9.40
C VAL A 22 14.14 12.69 -9.66
N SER A 23 14.49 11.98 -8.59
CA SER A 23 15.15 10.68 -8.63
C SER A 23 14.32 9.65 -7.87
N VAL A 24 14.16 8.47 -8.46
CA VAL A 24 13.55 7.31 -7.79
C VAL A 24 14.65 6.34 -7.42
N VAL A 25 14.70 5.98 -6.14
CA VAL A 25 15.67 5.05 -5.56
C VAL A 25 14.92 3.81 -5.13
N GLU A 26 15.26 2.67 -5.72
CA GLU A 26 14.68 1.38 -5.41
C GLU A 26 15.57 0.61 -4.43
N ILE A 27 14.99 0.15 -3.33
CA ILE A 27 15.69 -0.55 -2.27
C ILE A 27 15.00 -1.87 -1.98
N GLN A 28 15.73 -2.98 -2.11
CA GLN A 28 15.23 -4.29 -1.68
C GLN A 28 15.46 -4.47 -0.17
N SER A 29 14.37 -4.46 0.61
CA SER A 29 14.43 -4.64 2.07
C SER A 29 13.21 -5.39 2.59
N HIS A 30 13.26 -5.83 3.85
CA HIS A 30 12.04 -6.20 4.56
C HIS A 30 11.13 -4.97 4.71
N PRO A 31 9.81 -5.16 4.88
CA PRO A 31 8.86 -4.05 5.05
C PRO A 31 9.22 -3.17 6.24
N PHE A 32 9.16 -1.85 6.04
CA PHE A 32 9.38 -0.86 7.09
C PHE A 32 8.18 -0.79 8.03
N GLN A 33 8.46 -0.64 9.32
CA GLN A 33 7.48 -0.43 10.37
C GLN A 33 7.34 1.06 10.66
N HIS A 34 6.10 1.55 10.74
CA HIS A 34 5.76 2.98 10.92
C HIS A 34 6.68 3.93 10.13
N PRO A 35 6.78 3.77 8.79
CA PRO A 35 7.76 4.48 7.99
C PRO A 35 7.64 6.00 8.04
N LYS A 36 6.48 6.53 8.42
CA LYS A 36 6.25 7.97 8.62
C LYS A 36 7.00 8.52 9.84
N GLU A 37 7.19 7.68 10.85
CA GLU A 37 7.75 8.06 12.15
C GLU A 37 9.18 7.56 12.33
N LEU A 38 9.49 6.41 11.70
CA LEU A 38 10.70 5.65 11.98
C LEU A 38 11.67 5.60 10.81
N ILE A 39 11.34 6.15 9.63
CA ILE A 39 12.33 6.35 8.56
C ILE A 39 12.91 7.75 8.66
N GLY A 40 14.24 7.84 8.49
CA GLY A 40 14.94 9.12 8.38
C GLY A 40 16.01 9.08 7.30
N PHE A 41 16.32 10.24 6.73
CA PHE A 41 17.40 10.42 5.76
C PHE A 41 18.54 11.18 6.40
N VAL A 42 19.76 10.65 6.32
CA VAL A 42 20.93 11.28 6.92
C VAL A 42 22.02 11.43 5.88
N ASN A 43 22.59 12.63 5.78
CA ASN A 43 23.83 12.86 5.08
C ASN A 43 25.00 12.71 6.07
N GLN A 44 25.84 11.70 5.88
CA GLN A 44 27.06 11.49 6.66
C GLN A 44 28.27 11.64 5.73
N ASN A 45 28.98 12.76 5.86
CA ASN A 45 30.19 13.06 5.07
C ASN A 45 29.97 13.00 3.55
N GLY A 46 28.84 13.53 3.07
CA GLY A 46 28.49 13.55 1.65
C GLY A 46 27.80 12.28 1.17
N VAL A 47 27.64 11.26 2.02
CA VAL A 47 26.95 10.01 1.69
C VAL A 47 25.54 10.04 2.25
N LEU A 48 24.54 9.98 1.36
CA LEU A 48 23.15 9.90 1.75
C LEU A 48 22.78 8.47 2.16
N LYS A 49 22.14 8.34 3.32
CA LYS A 49 21.66 7.07 3.86
C LYS A 49 20.20 7.17 4.24
N VAL A 50 19.46 6.11 3.98
CA VAL A 50 18.13 5.89 4.58
C VAL A 50 18.26 4.97 5.78
N HIS A 51 17.66 5.36 6.89
CA HIS A 51 17.59 4.58 8.11
C HIS A 51 16.13 4.26 8.42
N GLY A 52 15.85 3.08 8.96
CA GLY A 52 14.50 2.72 9.38
C GLY A 52 14.43 1.49 10.27
N ILE A 53 13.22 1.14 10.71
CA ILE A 53 12.94 -0.12 11.41
C ILE A 53 12.20 -1.05 10.44
N ILE A 54 12.63 -2.30 10.36
CA ILE A 54 12.05 -3.32 9.49
C ILE A 54 11.55 -4.53 10.29
N ASP A 55 10.58 -5.25 9.74
CA ASP A 55 10.12 -6.55 10.26
C ASP A 55 10.72 -7.71 9.45
N GLU A 56 11.68 -8.42 10.04
CA GLU A 56 12.40 -9.50 9.37
C GLU A 56 11.58 -10.77 9.14
N ASN A 57 10.42 -10.92 9.79
CA ASN A 57 9.55 -12.08 9.58
C ASN A 57 8.78 -11.98 8.25
N GLN A 58 8.72 -10.79 7.65
CA GLN A 58 8.02 -10.58 6.39
C GLN A 58 8.97 -10.73 5.20
N PRO A 59 8.49 -11.17 4.02
CA PRO A 59 9.33 -11.29 2.84
C PRO A 59 9.87 -9.93 2.39
N LYS A 60 11.06 -9.92 1.79
CA LYS A 60 11.64 -8.71 1.21
C LYS A 60 10.78 -8.20 0.05
N VAL A 61 10.62 -6.89 -0.03
CA VAL A 61 9.92 -6.16 -1.08
C VAL A 61 10.84 -5.08 -1.65
N ILE A 62 10.47 -4.52 -2.80
CA ILE A 62 11.11 -3.32 -3.34
C ILE A 62 10.38 -2.12 -2.75
N ASN A 63 11.12 -1.24 -2.08
CA ASN A 63 10.64 0.05 -1.60
C ASN A 63 11.19 1.15 -2.51
N GLU A 64 10.32 2.05 -2.94
CA GLU A 64 10.65 3.17 -3.80
C GLU A 64 10.71 4.46 -2.98
N PHE A 65 11.83 5.16 -3.03
CA PHE A 65 12.00 6.48 -2.41
C PHE A 65 12.20 7.53 -3.49
N VAL A 66 11.52 8.66 -3.36
CA VAL A 66 11.63 9.78 -4.29
C VAL A 66 12.43 10.88 -3.64
N LEU A 67 13.54 11.26 -4.28
CA LEU A 67 14.34 12.41 -3.91
C LEU A 67 14.02 13.54 -4.88
N VAL A 68 13.50 14.64 -4.34
CA VAL A 68 13.12 15.83 -5.13
C VAL A 68 14.07 16.97 -4.78
N GLY A 69 14.93 17.33 -5.72
CA GLY A 69 15.79 18.49 -5.61
C GLY A 69 14.99 19.79 -5.61
N THR A 70 15.44 20.76 -4.81
CA THR A 70 14.79 22.08 -4.74
C THR A 70 14.65 22.70 -6.13
N GLY A 71 13.43 23.11 -6.49
CA GLY A 71 13.10 23.68 -7.81
C GLY A 71 12.74 22.65 -8.89
N ALA A 72 12.72 21.36 -8.58
CA ALA A 72 12.25 20.33 -9.51
C ALA A 72 10.72 20.29 -9.60
N THR A 73 10.19 20.03 -10.79
CA THR A 73 8.78 19.71 -11.00
C THR A 73 8.55 18.22 -10.86
N ILE A 74 7.62 17.84 -9.99
CA ILE A 74 7.24 16.44 -9.76
C ILE A 74 6.21 16.02 -10.82
N PRO A 75 6.35 14.85 -11.47
CA PRO A 75 5.33 14.32 -12.37
C PRO A 75 3.97 14.12 -11.67
N ASP A 76 2.88 14.53 -12.31
CA ASP A 76 1.53 14.53 -11.70
C ASP A 76 1.09 13.13 -11.23
N ASP A 77 1.47 12.09 -11.97
CA ASP A 77 1.17 10.69 -11.65
C ASP A 77 1.85 10.19 -10.35
N MET A 78 2.90 10.88 -9.91
CA MET A 78 3.59 10.58 -8.66
C MET A 78 3.02 11.35 -7.47
N ILE A 79 2.55 12.59 -7.67
CA ILE A 79 2.18 13.52 -6.58
C ILE A 79 1.17 12.90 -5.61
N GLU A 80 0.15 12.21 -6.12
CA GLU A 80 -0.90 11.58 -5.32
C GLU A 80 -0.38 10.44 -4.42
N ARG A 81 0.84 9.96 -4.68
CA ARG A 81 1.47 8.82 -4.02
C ARG A 81 2.67 9.21 -3.16
N LEU A 82 3.00 10.50 -3.10
CA LEU A 82 4.15 10.98 -2.33
C LEU A 82 3.77 11.21 -0.87
N TYR A 83 4.47 10.51 0.01
CA TYR A 83 4.45 10.84 1.43
C TYR A 83 5.80 11.41 1.86
N ARG A 84 5.80 12.64 2.36
CA ARG A 84 7.03 13.32 2.79
C ARG A 84 7.53 12.67 4.07
N ILE A 85 8.76 12.17 4.03
CA ILE A 85 9.44 11.59 5.19
C ILE A 85 10.32 12.64 5.84
N ASP A 86 11.19 13.27 5.05
CA ASP A 86 12.26 14.09 5.60
C ASP A 86 12.72 15.17 4.61
N SER A 87 13.67 15.99 5.03
CA SER A 87 14.39 16.91 4.16
C SER A 87 15.86 16.93 4.52
N VAL A 88 16.71 16.77 3.52
CA VAL A 88 18.15 16.58 3.70
C VAL A 88 18.93 17.52 2.80
N LEU A 89 20.05 18.00 3.32
CA LEU A 89 21.00 18.81 2.55
C LEU A 89 22.18 17.94 2.11
N ILE A 90 22.59 18.06 0.85
CA ILE A 90 23.70 17.31 0.25
C ILE A 90 24.76 18.30 -0.28
N GLY A 91 26.02 17.85 -0.33
CA GLY A 91 27.15 18.64 -0.86
C GLY A 91 27.42 19.89 -0.02
N ASP A 92 27.73 19.70 1.26
CA ASP A 92 28.01 20.77 2.24
C ASP A 92 26.91 21.84 2.38
N GLY A 93 25.65 21.47 2.09
CA GLY A 93 24.51 22.38 2.20
C GLY A 93 24.10 23.06 0.90
N GLN A 94 24.79 22.80 -0.21
CA GLN A 94 24.52 23.48 -1.50
C GLN A 94 23.23 23.01 -2.17
N TYR A 95 22.80 21.77 -1.92
CA TYR A 95 21.63 21.18 -2.58
C TYR A 95 20.63 20.66 -1.56
N GLY A 96 19.44 21.27 -1.52
CA GLY A 96 18.34 20.82 -0.69
C GLY A 96 17.45 19.80 -1.40
N TYR A 97 17.13 18.72 -0.69
CA TYR A 97 16.25 17.66 -1.15
C TYR A 97 15.09 17.44 -0.20
N HIS A 98 13.91 17.21 -0.77
CA HIS A 98 12.79 16.62 -0.07
C HIS A 98 12.77 15.12 -0.37
N ALA A 99 12.76 14.31 0.67
CA ALA A 99 12.70 12.86 0.56
C ALA A 99 11.28 12.39 0.84
N TYR A 100 10.76 11.61 -0.10
CA TYR A 100 9.45 10.99 -0.01
C TYR A 100 9.62 9.49 -0.11
N ILE A 101 8.69 8.75 0.48
CA ILE A 101 8.44 7.39 0.05
C ILE A 101 7.42 7.47 -1.07
N LEU A 102 7.72 6.81 -2.20
CA LEU A 102 6.71 6.59 -3.21
C LEU A 102 5.85 5.48 -2.66
N LEU A 103 4.68 5.87 -2.19
CA LEU A 103 3.71 4.89 -1.81
C LEU A 103 3.32 4.16 -3.08
N ASP A 104 3.27 2.84 -2.99
CA ASP A 104 2.40 2.12 -3.86
C ASP A 104 1.00 2.79 -3.80
N PRO A 105 0.22 2.91 -4.89
CA PRO A 105 -1.12 3.51 -4.82
C PRO A 105 -2.03 2.90 -3.73
N ARG A 106 -1.62 1.75 -3.19
CA ARG A 106 -2.16 1.00 -2.04
C ARG A 106 -1.77 1.53 -0.65
N GLY A 107 -1.00 2.62 -0.54
CA GLY A 107 -0.43 3.18 0.70
C GLY A 107 0.49 2.23 1.50
N ILE A 108 1.05 2.73 2.62
CA ILE A 108 1.83 1.89 3.56
C ILE A 108 0.84 1.02 4.35
N PRO A 109 0.99 -0.31 4.36
CA PRO A 109 0.28 -1.14 5.31
C PRO A 109 0.85 -0.92 6.72
N GLU A 110 0.23 -0.04 7.52
CA GLU A 110 0.45 -0.02 8.97
C GLU A 110 -0.41 -1.12 9.58
N ALA A 111 0.20 -2.24 9.95
CA ALA A 111 -0.37 -3.26 10.86
C ALA A 111 -1.88 -3.57 10.69
N GLY A 112 -2.35 -3.78 9.46
CA GLY A 112 -3.75 -4.13 9.20
C GLY A 112 -4.76 -2.97 9.31
N SER A 113 -4.31 -1.72 9.27
CA SER A 113 -5.16 -0.53 9.26
C SER A 113 -5.01 0.25 7.96
N ASP A 114 -6.13 0.62 7.33
CA ASP A 114 -6.22 1.40 6.09
C ASP A 114 -5.89 2.90 6.30
N VAL A 115 -4.99 3.24 7.23
CA VAL A 115 -4.71 4.63 7.59
C VAL A 115 -4.14 5.39 6.39
N GLY A 116 -5.00 6.17 5.74
CA GLY A 116 -4.68 6.97 4.57
C GLY A 116 -4.94 6.29 3.23
N LEU A 117 -5.60 5.12 3.20
CA LEU A 117 -6.06 4.51 1.95
C LEU A 117 -7.46 5.01 1.61
N ILE A 118 -7.60 5.60 0.42
CA ILE A 118 -8.91 5.97 -0.12
C ILE A 118 -9.28 4.89 -1.15
N PRO A 119 -10.26 4.02 -0.86
CA PRO A 119 -10.70 3.05 -1.85
C PRO A 119 -11.22 3.77 -3.11
N LYS A 120 -11.04 3.14 -4.28
CA LYS A 120 -11.64 3.61 -5.54
C LYS A 120 -13.03 3.02 -5.73
N PHE A 121 -13.25 1.81 -5.22
CA PHE A 121 -14.56 1.19 -5.15
C PHE A 121 -14.72 0.38 -3.88
N LYS A 122 -15.97 0.17 -3.47
CA LYS A 122 -16.36 -0.71 -2.38
C LYS A 122 -17.39 -1.71 -2.88
N LEU A 123 -17.17 -2.97 -2.56
CA LEU A 123 -18.10 -4.05 -2.80
C LEU A 123 -18.68 -4.49 -1.45
N SER A 124 -19.95 -4.26 -1.22
CA SER A 124 -20.67 -4.71 -0.03
C SER A 124 -21.44 -5.97 -0.36
N ILE A 125 -21.28 -7.01 0.44
CA ILE A 125 -21.93 -8.32 0.28
C ILE A 125 -22.76 -8.55 1.52
N THR A 126 -24.08 -8.70 1.35
CA THR A 126 -25.02 -8.96 2.43
C THR A 126 -25.43 -10.43 2.37
N TYR A 127 -25.25 -11.14 3.48
CA TYR A 127 -25.63 -12.54 3.59
C TYR A 127 -27.15 -12.68 3.78
N ASN A 128 -27.72 -13.72 3.19
CA ASN A 128 -29.08 -14.15 3.44
C ASN A 128 -29.16 -14.67 4.89
N PRO A 129 -30.05 -14.11 5.75
CA PRO A 129 -30.16 -14.50 7.15
C PRO A 129 -30.68 -15.94 7.33
N ASP A 130 -31.33 -16.50 6.32
CA ASP A 130 -31.87 -17.87 6.33
C ASP A 130 -30.92 -18.90 5.69
N ALA A 131 -29.70 -18.49 5.32
CA ALA A 131 -28.71 -19.38 4.71
C ALA A 131 -28.17 -20.40 5.72
N ASP A 132 -27.82 -21.58 5.21
CA ASP A 132 -27.16 -22.63 5.98
C ASP A 132 -25.76 -22.15 6.45
N GLU A 133 -25.40 -22.44 7.71
CA GLU A 133 -24.14 -21.98 8.29
C GLU A 133 -22.91 -22.59 7.58
N ASP A 134 -22.99 -23.84 7.12
CA ASP A 134 -21.87 -24.48 6.41
C ASP A 134 -21.66 -23.84 5.03
N GLU A 135 -22.75 -23.55 4.30
CA GLU A 135 -22.67 -22.83 3.02
C GLU A 135 -22.14 -21.40 3.19
N LYS A 136 -22.45 -20.75 4.32
CA LYS A 136 -21.91 -19.43 4.69
C LYS A 136 -20.41 -19.47 4.94
N ASP A 137 -19.93 -20.47 5.65
CA ASP A 137 -18.49 -20.65 5.91
C ASP A 137 -17.70 -20.89 4.62
N GLU A 138 -18.22 -21.70 3.70
CA GLU A 138 -17.61 -21.92 2.37
C GLU A 138 -17.49 -20.61 1.57
N LEU A 139 -18.55 -19.79 1.59
CA LEU A 139 -18.55 -18.49 0.91
C LEU A 139 -17.56 -17.51 1.56
N VAL A 140 -17.47 -17.48 2.89
CA VAL A 140 -16.50 -16.66 3.62
C VAL A 140 -15.07 -17.06 3.25
N GLU A 141 -14.78 -18.36 3.17
CA GLU A 141 -13.48 -18.87 2.75
C GLU A 141 -13.15 -18.47 1.30
N LEU A 142 -14.13 -18.56 0.39
CA LEU A 142 -13.98 -18.10 -1.00
C LEU A 142 -13.61 -16.61 -1.08
N ILE A 143 -14.33 -15.76 -0.34
CA ILE A 143 -14.09 -14.31 -0.29
C ILE A 143 -12.69 -14.03 0.27
N ALA A 144 -12.32 -14.68 1.38
CA ALA A 144 -11.02 -14.53 2.00
C ALA A 144 -9.88 -14.99 1.07
N GLN A 145 -10.07 -16.12 0.36
CA GLN A 145 -9.09 -16.64 -0.58
C GLN A 145 -8.91 -15.69 -1.77
N PHE A 146 -10.00 -15.18 -2.36
CA PHE A 146 -9.95 -14.19 -3.42
C PHE A 146 -9.19 -12.93 -2.98
N CYS A 147 -9.54 -12.37 -1.82
CA CYS A 147 -8.85 -11.20 -1.29
C CYS A 147 -7.38 -11.48 -0.95
N GLY A 148 -7.05 -12.68 -0.49
CA GLY A 148 -5.68 -13.12 -0.23
C GLY A 148 -4.82 -13.22 -1.49
N GLN A 149 -5.38 -13.76 -2.58
CA GLN A 149 -4.73 -13.84 -3.89
C GLN A 149 -4.54 -12.45 -4.52
N HIS A 150 -5.49 -11.56 -4.30
CA HIS A 150 -5.50 -10.20 -4.83
C HIS A 150 -5.17 -9.13 -3.79
N LYS A 151 -4.38 -9.49 -2.76
CA LYS A 151 -3.97 -8.60 -1.64
C LYS A 151 -3.25 -7.33 -2.09
N GLY A 152 -2.85 -7.29 -3.35
CA GLY A 152 -2.23 -6.14 -3.97
C GLY A 152 -3.20 -5.20 -4.68
N VAL A 153 -4.51 -5.41 -4.65
CA VAL A 153 -5.49 -4.52 -5.29
C VAL A 153 -6.82 -4.45 -4.54
N VAL A 154 -7.09 -5.40 -3.65
CA VAL A 154 -8.27 -5.42 -2.76
C VAL A 154 -7.90 -5.72 -1.30
N ARG A 155 -8.79 -5.30 -0.40
CA ARG A 155 -8.77 -5.62 1.03
C ARG A 155 -10.12 -6.12 1.48
N TYR A 156 -10.12 -7.08 2.40
CA TYR A 156 -11.31 -7.68 2.97
C TYR A 156 -11.58 -7.07 4.35
N HIS A 157 -12.82 -6.62 4.55
CA HIS A 157 -13.30 -5.99 5.78
C HIS A 157 -14.55 -6.73 6.28
N PRO A 158 -14.37 -7.85 6.99
CA PRO A 158 -15.48 -8.67 7.48
C PRO A 158 -16.33 -7.95 8.54
N GLU A 159 -15.79 -6.93 9.20
CA GLU A 159 -16.45 -6.24 10.32
C GLU A 159 -17.04 -4.86 9.93
N ALA A 160 -16.79 -4.38 8.71
CA ALA A 160 -17.14 -3.01 8.32
C ALA A 160 -18.65 -2.80 8.06
N GLY A 161 -19.39 -3.87 7.73
CA GLY A 161 -20.82 -3.81 7.40
C GLY A 161 -21.78 -4.25 8.51
N GLY A 162 -21.27 -4.79 9.63
CA GLY A 162 -22.09 -5.43 10.68
C GLY A 162 -22.08 -6.96 10.60
N ALA A 163 -22.89 -7.62 11.42
CA ALA A 163 -22.84 -9.09 11.60
C ALA A 163 -23.18 -9.91 10.34
N ASP A 164 -23.99 -9.33 9.43
CA ASP A 164 -24.49 -10.01 8.24
C ASP A 164 -23.99 -9.38 6.93
N GLN A 165 -22.98 -8.51 7.02
CA GLN A 165 -22.44 -7.83 5.85
C GLN A 165 -20.92 -7.74 5.92
N VAL A 166 -20.29 -8.01 4.79
CA VAL A 166 -18.85 -7.83 4.62
C VAL A 166 -18.57 -6.83 3.50
N GLU A 167 -17.45 -6.13 3.62
CA GLU A 167 -16.99 -5.20 2.58
C GLU A 167 -15.67 -5.67 1.98
N ILE A 168 -15.51 -5.45 0.67
CA ILE A 168 -14.24 -5.57 -0.03
C ILE A 168 -13.91 -4.20 -0.62
N HIS A 169 -12.78 -3.64 -0.22
CA HIS A 169 -12.33 -2.34 -0.70
C HIS A 169 -11.32 -2.53 -1.82
N GLY A 170 -11.60 -1.95 -2.98
CA GLY A 170 -10.75 -2.00 -4.16
C GLY A 170 -10.02 -0.69 -4.39
N TYR A 171 -8.73 -0.77 -4.68
CA TYR A 171 -7.84 0.39 -4.73
C TYR A 171 -7.39 0.77 -6.15
N THR A 172 -7.80 0.00 -7.15
CA THR A 172 -7.48 0.26 -8.56
C THR A 172 -8.73 0.15 -9.43
N ASP A 173 -9.01 1.17 -10.24
CA ASP A 173 -10.16 1.15 -11.16
C ASP A 173 -10.02 0.07 -12.24
N SER A 174 -8.78 -0.24 -12.65
CA SER A 174 -8.50 -1.27 -13.65
C SER A 174 -8.84 -2.69 -13.17
N PHE A 175 -8.70 -2.97 -11.87
CA PHE A 175 -9.01 -4.30 -11.33
C PHE A 175 -10.50 -4.63 -11.42
N ARG A 176 -11.38 -3.63 -11.40
CA ARG A 176 -12.82 -3.83 -11.63
C ARG A 176 -13.12 -4.45 -13.00
N GLN A 177 -12.24 -4.26 -13.97
CA GLN A 177 -12.36 -4.80 -15.33
C GLN A 177 -11.57 -6.10 -15.52
N ASP A 178 -10.88 -6.59 -14.48
CA ASP A 178 -10.09 -7.81 -14.54
C ASP A 178 -11.02 -9.03 -14.66
N GLN A 179 -10.63 -10.00 -15.49
CA GLN A 179 -11.32 -11.27 -15.64
C GLN A 179 -11.46 -12.01 -14.31
N ALA A 180 -10.45 -11.95 -13.43
CA ALA A 180 -10.51 -12.57 -12.12
C ALA A 180 -11.62 -11.97 -11.24
N PHE A 181 -11.75 -10.64 -11.24
CA PHE A 181 -12.80 -9.93 -10.53
C PHE A 181 -14.19 -10.23 -11.11
N HIS A 182 -14.32 -10.26 -12.44
CA HIS A 182 -15.58 -10.65 -13.10
C HIS A 182 -16.00 -12.09 -12.79
N ASN A 183 -15.05 -13.02 -12.75
CA ASN A 183 -15.31 -14.41 -12.38
C ASN A 183 -15.78 -14.51 -10.93
N PHE A 184 -15.13 -13.79 -10.02
CA PHE A 184 -15.50 -13.73 -8.61
C PHE A 184 -16.91 -13.15 -8.41
N MET A 185 -17.21 -11.99 -9.01
CA MET A 185 -18.56 -11.41 -9.00
C MET A 185 -19.61 -12.39 -9.56
N GLY A 186 -19.26 -13.11 -10.63
CA GLY A 186 -20.13 -14.13 -11.21
C GLY A 186 -20.37 -15.34 -10.31
N GLN A 187 -19.46 -15.66 -9.38
CA GLN A 187 -19.68 -16.67 -8.34
C GLN A 187 -20.57 -16.12 -7.22
N LEU A 188 -20.35 -14.87 -6.79
CA LEU A 188 -21.20 -14.22 -5.79
C LEU A 188 -22.66 -14.17 -6.25
N TYR A 189 -22.94 -13.68 -7.47
CA TYR A 189 -24.31 -13.61 -8.00
C TYR A 189 -25.02 -14.95 -8.20
N LYS A 190 -24.30 -16.07 -8.10
CA LYS A 190 -24.87 -17.43 -8.20
C LYS A 190 -25.08 -18.09 -6.84
N SER A 191 -24.57 -17.49 -5.76
CA SER A 191 -24.66 -18.05 -4.42
C SER A 191 -26.07 -17.86 -3.84
N SER A 192 -26.65 -18.94 -3.30
CA SER A 192 -27.90 -18.93 -2.52
C SER A 192 -27.75 -18.24 -1.15
N VAL A 193 -26.51 -18.10 -0.68
CA VAL A 193 -26.15 -17.52 0.61
C VAL A 193 -26.15 -15.99 0.58
N ILE A 194 -26.17 -15.38 -0.60
CA ILE A 194 -26.08 -13.93 -0.76
C ILE A 194 -27.47 -13.36 -1.05
N ASP A 195 -27.88 -12.38 -0.24
CA ASP A 195 -29.11 -11.61 -0.45
C ASP A 195 -28.87 -10.43 -1.40
N ASP A 196 -27.78 -9.70 -1.19
CA ASP A 196 -27.42 -8.53 -2.01
C ASP A 196 -25.91 -8.38 -2.24
N VAL A 197 -25.56 -7.84 -3.40
CA VAL A 197 -24.19 -7.47 -3.77
C VAL A 197 -24.21 -6.07 -4.36
N ASN A 198 -23.61 -5.11 -3.66
CA ASN A 198 -23.59 -3.71 -4.08
C ASN A 198 -22.16 -3.23 -4.35
N LEU A 199 -21.91 -2.79 -5.59
CA LEU A 199 -20.64 -2.21 -6.01
C LEU A 199 -20.75 -0.70 -6.15
N THR A 200 -20.18 0.04 -5.20
CA THR A 200 -20.18 1.50 -5.17
C THR A 200 -18.81 2.07 -5.54
N LYS A 201 -18.81 3.23 -6.20
CA LYS A 201 -17.58 4.02 -6.35
C LYS A 201 -17.33 4.71 -5.02
N ALA A 202 -16.13 4.55 -4.48
CA ALA A 202 -15.73 5.29 -3.28
C ALA A 202 -15.35 6.72 -3.70
N VAL A 203 -15.91 7.70 -2.97
CA VAL A 203 -15.78 9.14 -3.21
C VAL A 203 -14.50 9.65 -2.61
#